data_AF-A0A2U8WLJ7-F1
#
_entry.id   AF-A0A2U8WLJ7-F1
#
_cell.length_a   1.000
_cell.length_b   1.000
_cell.length_c   1.000
_cell.angle_alpha   90.00
_cell.angle_beta   90.00
_cell.angle_gamma   90.00
#
_symmetry.space_group_name_H-M   'P 1'
#
loop_
_entity.id
_entity.type
_entity.pdbx_description
1 polymer ?
#
loop_
_entity_poly.entity_id
_entity_poly.type
_entity_poly.pdbx_seq_one_letter_code
_entity_poly.pdbx_strand_id
1 'polypeptide(L)'
;MALPTWPTSLPKLRGLSQNGGSRELYAPPQETQFDDGPSRARRRSLFNETPLQMALPMTGAQFVAFKDFYLTALNRGARRFSAPVLLPDFATMDTRVCRITGAVAWSAYTPTKPLVSFTLTVQDW
;
A
#
# COMPACT_ATOMS: atom_id res chain seq x y z
N MET A 1 5.26 -1.59 20.64
CA MET A 1 4.50 -0.38 20.27
C MET A 1 3.39 -0.79 19.33
N ALA A 2 2.16 -0.30 19.55
CA ALA A 2 1.03 -0.60 18.66
C ALA A 2 1.24 0.05 17.29
N LEU A 3 0.89 -0.65 16.21
CA LEU A 3 0.88 -0.07 14.87
C LEU A 3 -0.28 0.93 14.79
N PRO A 4 -0.10 2.11 14.16
CA PRO A 4 -1.23 2.98 13.84
C PRO A 4 -2.23 2.22 12.96
N THR A 5 -3.50 2.51 13.12
CA THR A 5 -4.59 1.87 12.36
C THR A 5 -5.09 2.82 11.29
N TRP A 6 -5.44 2.31 10.11
CA TRP A 6 -6.09 3.08 9.06
C TRP A 6 -7.37 3.73 9.59
N PRO A 7 -7.52 5.07 9.48
CA PRO A 7 -8.69 5.76 10.02
C PRO A 7 -9.99 5.31 9.34
N THR A 8 -11.04 5.06 10.14
CA THR A 8 -12.36 4.64 9.65
C THR A 8 -13.10 5.72 8.85
N SER A 9 -12.70 6.98 9.01
CA SER A 9 -13.22 8.12 8.24
C SER A 9 -12.72 8.13 6.79
N LEU A 10 -11.60 7.44 6.49
CA LEU A 10 -11.05 7.33 5.16
C LEU A 10 -11.74 6.23 4.35
N PRO A 11 -11.74 6.33 3.02
CA PRO A 11 -12.23 5.25 2.17
C PRO A 11 -11.53 3.92 2.46
N LYS A 12 -12.28 2.83 2.29
CA LYS A 12 -11.76 1.46 2.38
C LYS A 12 -10.66 1.24 1.33
N LEU A 13 -9.61 0.49 1.69
CA LEU A 13 -8.50 0.14 0.81
C LEU A 13 -8.89 -0.96 -0.20
N ARG A 14 -9.84 -0.64 -1.07
CA ARG A 14 -10.32 -1.51 -2.15
C ARG A 14 -9.69 -1.16 -3.51
N GLY A 15 -9.12 0.04 -3.64
CA GLY A 15 -8.74 0.62 -4.93
C GLY A 15 -9.97 0.96 -5.80
N LEU A 16 -9.77 1.75 -6.85
CA LEU A 16 -10.74 1.87 -7.95
C LEU A 16 -10.66 0.61 -8.82
N SER A 17 -11.78 0.13 -9.37
CA SER A 17 -11.83 -1.14 -10.12
C SER A 17 -10.91 -1.19 -11.36
N GLN A 18 -10.42 -0.04 -11.82
CA GLN A 18 -9.49 0.08 -12.95
C GLN A 18 -8.01 0.16 -12.52
N ASN A 19 -7.71 0.43 -11.25
CA ASN A 19 -6.36 0.63 -10.74
C ASN A 19 -5.97 -0.35 -9.61
N GLY A 20 -6.87 -1.25 -9.19
CA GLY A 20 -6.64 -2.24 -8.13
C GLY A 20 -5.77 -3.43 -8.56
N GLY A 21 -4.64 -3.15 -9.22
CA GLY A 21 -3.67 -4.14 -9.66
C GLY A 21 -2.41 -4.12 -8.80
N SER A 22 -1.73 -5.27 -8.74
CA SER A 22 -0.35 -5.32 -8.24
C SER A 22 0.61 -5.14 -9.39
N ARG A 23 1.70 -4.38 -9.18
CA ARG A 23 2.80 -4.35 -10.17
C ARG A 23 3.58 -5.67 -10.15
N GLU A 24 3.68 -6.28 -8.97
CA GLU A 24 4.41 -7.52 -8.70
C GLU A 24 3.66 -8.29 -7.61
N LEU A 25 3.35 -9.58 -7.76
CA LEU A 25 2.65 -10.33 -6.72
C LEU A 25 3.52 -10.59 -5.48
N TYR A 26 4.84 -10.66 -5.68
CA TYR A 26 5.83 -10.85 -4.65
C TYR A 26 7.11 -10.13 -5.07
N ALA A 27 7.88 -9.64 -4.09
CA ALA A 27 9.19 -9.09 -4.35
C ALA A 27 10.12 -10.16 -4.99
N PRO A 28 10.83 -9.86 -6.08
CA PRO A 28 11.71 -10.82 -6.73
C PRO A 28 12.84 -11.24 -5.78
N PRO A 29 13.30 -12.50 -5.86
CA PRO A 29 14.44 -12.95 -5.07
C PRO A 29 15.70 -12.16 -5.47
N GLN A 30 16.57 -11.90 -4.50
CA GLN A 30 17.85 -11.27 -4.79
C GLN A 30 18.77 -12.32 -5.39
N GLU A 31 19.20 -12.09 -6.62
CA GLU A 31 20.19 -12.91 -7.31
C GLU A 31 21.57 -12.31 -7.08
N THR A 32 22.51 -13.13 -6.60
CA THR A 32 23.92 -12.78 -6.58
C THR A 32 24.62 -13.62 -7.64
N GLN A 33 25.22 -12.95 -8.63
CA GLN A 33 25.99 -13.61 -9.67
C GLN A 33 27.36 -13.98 -9.11
N PHE A 34 27.78 -15.23 -9.33
CA PHE A 34 29.13 -15.69 -9.03
C PHE A 34 29.89 -15.81 -10.35
N ASP A 35 31.18 -15.45 -10.36
CA ASP A 35 32.01 -15.41 -11.58
C ASP A 35 32.12 -16.78 -12.30
N ASP A 36 31.84 -17.90 -11.62
CA ASP A 36 32.03 -19.24 -12.18
C ASP A 36 31.04 -20.29 -11.61
N GLY A 37 29.75 -19.92 -11.43
CA GLY A 37 28.75 -20.85 -10.89
C GLY A 37 27.29 -20.39 -11.02
N PRO A 38 26.32 -21.28 -10.74
CA PRO A 38 24.90 -20.95 -10.82
C PRO A 38 24.54 -19.82 -9.85
N SER A 39 23.69 -18.90 -10.30
CA SER A 39 23.23 -17.77 -9.49
C SER A 39 22.54 -18.27 -8.22
N ARG A 40 22.88 -17.66 -7.07
CA ARG A 40 22.22 -17.98 -5.81
C ARG A 40 21.07 -17.00 -5.59
N ALA A 41 19.85 -17.48 -5.76
CA ALA A 41 18.64 -16.77 -5.37
C ALA A 41 18.38 -16.96 -3.86
N ARG A 42 18.19 -15.86 -3.12
CA ARG A 42 17.73 -15.90 -1.72
C ARG A 42 16.51 -15.01 -1.53
N ARG A 43 15.52 -15.51 -0.79
CA ARG A 43 14.41 -14.70 -0.29
C ARG A 43 14.89 -13.88 0.90
N ARG A 44 14.78 -12.56 0.83
CA ARG A 44 15.26 -11.63 1.87
C ARG A 44 14.27 -11.43 3.03
N SER A 45 12.99 -11.69 2.80
CA SER A 45 11.90 -11.48 3.76
C SER A 45 11.23 -12.80 4.15
N LEU A 46 10.86 -12.94 5.43
CA LEU A 46 10.06 -14.06 5.93
C LEU A 46 8.59 -13.97 5.46
N PHE A 47 8.14 -12.78 5.09
CA PHE A 47 6.76 -12.48 4.68
C PHE A 47 6.72 -12.03 3.23
N ASN A 48 5.61 -12.31 2.53
CA ASN A 48 5.41 -11.80 1.19
C ASN A 48 4.96 -10.35 1.27
N GLU A 49 5.63 -9.47 0.54
CA GLU A 49 5.22 -8.07 0.40
C GLU A 49 4.70 -7.87 -1.02
N THR A 50 3.42 -7.48 -1.13
CA THR A 50 2.74 -7.28 -2.41
C THR A 50 2.45 -5.79 -2.61
N PRO A 51 3.10 -5.12 -3.58
CA PRO A 51 2.84 -3.71 -3.90
C PRO A 51 1.58 -3.51 -4.75
N LEU A 52 0.51 -3.05 -4.13
CA LEU A 52 -0.75 -2.69 -4.79
C LEU A 52 -0.76 -1.20 -5.17
N GLN A 53 -1.19 -0.89 -6.39
CA GLN A 53 -1.48 0.49 -6.76
C GLN A 53 -2.85 0.88 -6.21
N MET A 54 -2.89 1.96 -5.43
CA MET A 54 -4.12 2.47 -4.82
C MET A 54 -4.43 3.84 -5.39
N ALA A 55 -5.68 4.02 -5.81
CA ALA A 55 -6.24 5.29 -6.20
C ALA A 55 -7.58 5.44 -5.48
N LEU A 56 -7.68 6.42 -4.59
CA LEU A 56 -8.83 6.61 -3.70
C LEU A 56 -9.43 7.99 -3.91
N PRO A 57 -10.67 8.09 -4.44
CA PRO A 57 -11.38 9.35 -4.48
C PRO A 57 -11.81 9.70 -3.05
N MET A 58 -11.44 10.89 -2.60
CA MET A 58 -11.72 11.38 -1.25
C MET A 58 -12.53 12.67 -1.32
N THR A 59 -13.30 12.95 -0.28
CA THR A 59 -13.84 14.29 -0.03
C THR A 59 -12.73 15.22 0.51
N GLY A 60 -12.97 16.53 0.52
CA GLY A 60 -12.01 17.49 1.09
C GLY A 60 -11.65 17.19 2.56
N ALA A 61 -12.65 16.86 3.40
CA ALA A 61 -12.42 16.49 4.80
C ALA A 61 -11.59 15.21 4.94
N GLN A 62 -11.85 14.20 4.10
CA GLN A 62 -11.06 12.97 4.07
C GLN A 62 -9.62 13.20 3.62
N PHE A 63 -9.41 14.09 2.65
CA PHE A 63 -8.06 14.44 2.20
C PHE A 63 -7.23 15.08 3.32
N VAL A 64 -7.83 15.99 4.11
CA VAL A 64 -7.16 16.58 5.28
C VAL A 64 -6.83 15.51 6.31
N ALA A 65 -7.78 14.62 6.63
CA ALA A 65 -7.55 13.52 7.58
C ALA A 65 -6.44 12.56 7.09
N PHE A 66 -6.43 12.23 5.80
CA PHE A 66 -5.39 11.39 5.21
C PHE A 66 -4.02 12.07 5.28
N LYS A 67 -3.95 13.37 4.97
CA LYS A 67 -2.69 14.14 5.04
C LYS A 67 -2.14 14.16 6.46
N ASP A 68 -2.99 14.40 7.46
CA ASP A 68 -2.57 14.36 8.87
C ASP A 68 -2.06 12.95 9.24
N PHE A 69 -2.85 11.90 8.99
CA PHE A 69 -2.44 10.52 9.24
C PHE A 69 -1.10 10.15 8.57
N TYR A 70 -0.91 10.53 7.31
CA TYR A 70 0.31 10.25 6.57
C TYR A 70 1.54 10.99 7.14
N LEU A 71 1.38 12.26 7.50
CA LEU A 71 2.48 13.08 8.00
C LEU A 71 2.82 12.78 9.46
N THR A 72 1.82 12.61 10.32
CA THR A 72 2.00 12.47 11.77
C THR A 72 2.09 11.00 12.18
N ALA A 73 1.04 10.21 11.95
CA ALA A 73 0.96 8.82 12.40
C ALA A 73 1.96 7.91 11.65
N LEU A 74 2.06 8.09 10.32
CA LEU A 74 2.97 7.29 9.49
C LEU A 74 4.38 7.87 9.36
N ASN A 75 4.65 9.05 9.93
CA ASN A 75 5.90 9.78 9.77
C ASN A 75 6.34 9.84 8.29
N ARG A 76 5.49 10.42 7.44
CA ARG A 76 5.72 10.57 5.99
C ARG A 76 5.93 9.23 5.26
N GLY A 77 5.21 8.18 5.67
CA GLY A 77 5.28 6.84 5.05
C GLY A 77 6.44 5.95 5.54
N ALA A 78 7.19 6.39 6.56
CA ALA A 78 8.27 5.59 7.14
C ALA A 78 7.76 4.42 8.00
N ARG A 79 6.57 4.55 8.61
CA ARG A 79 6.00 3.54 9.52
C ARG A 79 5.02 2.60 8.81
N ARG A 80 4.92 1.38 9.35
CA ARG A 80 3.88 0.41 9.01
C ARG A 80 2.58 0.74 9.77
N PHE A 81 1.45 0.28 9.27
CA PHE A 81 0.13 0.44 9.88
C PHE A 81 -0.76 -0.77 9.64
N SER A 82 -1.79 -0.96 10.44
CA SER A 82 -2.80 -2.00 10.22
C SER A 82 -4.00 -1.44 9.47
N ALA A 83 -4.52 -2.18 8.49
CA ALA A 83 -5.67 -1.74 7.73
C ALA A 83 -6.47 -2.93 7.16
N PRO A 84 -7.80 -2.80 7.03
CA PRO A 84 -8.58 -3.74 6.25
C PRO A 84 -8.29 -3.53 4.76
N VAL A 85 -7.74 -4.54 4.10
CA VAL A 85 -7.43 -4.54 2.67
C VAL A 85 -8.28 -5.58 1.96
N LEU A 86 -8.69 -5.32 0.72
CA LEU A 86 -9.33 -6.31 -0.14
C LEU A 86 -8.37 -7.46 -0.40
N LEU A 87 -8.80 -8.70 -0.14
CA LEU A 87 -7.99 -9.90 -0.40
C LEU A 87 -8.03 -10.29 -1.90
N PRO A 88 -7.12 -11.17 -2.35
CA PRO A 88 -7.07 -11.65 -3.75
C PRO A 88 -8.33 -12.38 -4.22
N ASP A 89 -9.23 -12.77 -3.31
CA ASP A 89 -10.54 -13.32 -3.65
C ASP A 89 -11.54 -12.25 -4.12
N PHE A 90 -11.16 -10.96 -4.04
CA PHE A 90 -11.94 -9.77 -4.37
C PHE A 90 -13.30 -9.65 -3.65
N ALA A 91 -13.53 -10.50 -2.64
CA ALA A 91 -14.80 -10.61 -1.93
C ALA A 91 -14.64 -10.28 -0.45
N THR A 92 -13.51 -10.63 0.16
CA THR A 92 -13.28 -10.44 1.58
C THR A 92 -12.31 -9.30 1.86
N MET A 93 -12.48 -8.69 3.03
CA MET A 93 -11.55 -7.70 3.55
C MET A 93 -11.01 -8.21 4.87
N ASP A 94 -9.69 -8.26 5.00
CA ASP A 94 -9.02 -8.69 6.23
C ASP A 94 -7.98 -7.66 6.66
N THR A 95 -7.68 -7.64 7.96
CA THR A 95 -6.71 -6.71 8.53
C THR A 95 -5.31 -7.22 8.24
N ARG A 96 -4.56 -6.43 7.46
CA ARG A 96 -3.16 -6.72 7.12
C ARG A 96 -2.24 -5.59 7.57
N VAL A 97 -0.98 -5.93 7.75
CA VAL A 97 0.07 -4.94 7.98
C VAL A 97 0.47 -4.36 6.64
N CYS A 98 0.37 -3.04 6.55
CA CYS A 98 0.56 -2.28 5.33
C CYS A 98 1.65 -1.23 5.51
N ARG A 99 2.20 -0.78 4.38
CA ARG A 99 3.10 0.36 4.28
C ARG A 99 2.78 1.14 3.02
N ILE A 100 2.83 2.46 3.10
CA ILE A 100 2.81 3.30 1.88
C ILE A 100 4.25 3.46 1.40
N THR A 101 4.50 3.10 0.15
CA THR A 101 5.81 3.20 -0.50
C THR A 101 5.74 4.16 -1.68
N GLY A 102 6.88 4.78 -1.97
CA GLY A 102 6.97 5.80 -3.03
C GLY A 102 6.32 7.12 -2.66
N ALA A 103 6.04 7.93 -3.68
CA ALA A 103 5.40 9.22 -3.52
C ALA A 103 3.87 9.05 -3.41
N VAL A 104 3.27 9.81 -2.50
CA VAL A 104 1.82 10.02 -2.49
C VAL A 104 1.52 11.22 -3.37
N ALA A 105 0.71 11.01 -4.40
CA ALA A 105 0.26 12.04 -5.31
C ALA A 105 -1.24 12.29 -5.12
N TRP A 106 -1.69 13.48 -5.49
CA TRP A 106 -3.10 13.79 -5.60
C TRP A 106 -3.37 14.46 -6.95
N SER A 107 -4.53 14.19 -7.52
CA SER A 107 -5.01 14.84 -8.74
C SER A 107 -6.48 15.23 -8.60
N ALA A 108 -6.95 16.16 -9.42
CA ALA A 108 -8.36 16.48 -9.50
C ALA A 108 -9.08 15.38 -10.30
N TYR A 109 -9.93 14.58 -9.64
CA TYR A 109 -10.78 13.60 -10.31
C TYR A 109 -12.15 14.18 -10.64
N THR A 110 -12.65 15.04 -9.76
CA THR A 110 -13.84 15.86 -9.97
C THR A 110 -13.57 17.19 -9.24
N PRO A 111 -14.20 18.33 -9.61
CA PRO A 111 -13.95 19.61 -8.96
C PRO A 111 -14.05 19.59 -7.42
N THR A 112 -14.83 18.66 -6.87
CA THR A 112 -15.08 18.53 -5.43
C THR A 112 -14.43 17.29 -4.78
N LYS A 113 -13.77 16.43 -5.55
CA LYS A 113 -13.19 15.17 -5.06
C LYS A 113 -11.75 14.99 -5.57
N PRO A 114 -10.74 15.23 -4.72
CA PRO A 114 -9.37 14.83 -5.04
C PRO A 114 -9.26 13.30 -5.11
N LEU A 115 -8.48 12.81 -6.07
CA LEU A 115 -8.04 11.43 -6.14
C LEU A 115 -6.64 11.34 -5.60
N VAL A 116 -6.47 10.57 -4.52
CA VAL A 116 -5.16 10.31 -3.91
C VAL A 116 -4.63 9.00 -4.45
N SER A 117 -3.44 9.02 -5.03
CA SER A 117 -2.75 7.85 -5.55
C SER A 117 -1.45 7.57 -4.80
N PHE A 118 -1.22 6.30 -4.48
CA PHE A 118 -0.02 5.83 -3.81
C PHE A 118 0.17 4.32 -4.00
N THR A 119 1.36 3.82 -3.70
CA THR A 119 1.62 2.38 -3.66
C THR A 119 1.46 1.87 -2.23
N LEU A 120 0.57 0.90 -2.05
CA LEU A 120 0.34 0.21 -0.79
C LEU A 120 1.05 -1.14 -0.83
N THR A 121 2.10 -1.30 -0.05
CA THR A 121 2.75 -2.59 0.16
C THR A 121 2.04 -3.32 1.29
N VAL A 122 1.45 -4.47 0.98
CA VAL A 122 0.70 -5.31 1.94
C VAL A 122 1.53 -6.53 2.29
N GLN A 123 1.61 -6.86 3.58
CA GLN A 123 2.25 -8.08 4.06
C GLN A 123 1.24 -9.24 4.03
N ASP A 124 1.63 -10.34 3.39
CA ASP A 124 0.87 -11.57 3.22
C ASP A 124 -0.54 -11.32 2.64
N TRP A 125 -0.56 -10.67 1.47
CA TRP A 125 -1.78 -10.35 0.71
C TRP A 125 -2.46 -11.59 0.15
#